data_AF-A0A1I1LH85-F1
#
_entry.id   AF-A0A1I1LH85-F1
#
_cell.length_a   1.000
_cell.length_b   1.000
_cell.length_c   1.000
_cell.angle_alpha   90.00
_cell.angle_beta   90.00
_cell.angle_gamma   90.00
#
_symmetry.space_group_name_H-M   'P 1'
#
loop_
_entity.id
_entity.type
_entity.pdbx_description
1 polymer ?
#
loop_
_entity_poly.entity_id
_entity_poly.type
_entity_poly.pdbx_seq_one_letter_code
_entity_poly.pdbx_strand_id
1 'polypeptide(L)'
;MALRNVRKFGDPILRKKCREVDNIDGRLLTLINDMKETMYDLDGVGLAAPQVGILKRLFIIDIGEGPLVFINAEILETEGTQIDEEGCLSLPGETAEVKRPNYVKARALNEKGEEFEIEAEELLARAICHEYDHLNGTLFTDRAKKNGRS
;
A
#
# COMPACT_ATOMS: atom_id res chain seq x y z
N MET A 1 -16.91 13.29 4.01
CA MET A 1 -15.49 12.88 3.95
C MET A 1 -14.75 13.89 3.11
N ALA A 2 -13.41 13.87 3.14
CA ALA A 2 -12.58 14.89 2.51
C ALA A 2 -11.35 14.27 1.83
N LEU A 3 -11.05 14.76 0.62
CA LEU A 3 -9.84 14.40 -0.11
C LEU A 3 -8.59 14.79 0.68
N ARG A 4 -7.62 13.88 0.74
CA ARG A 4 -6.34 14.08 1.42
C ARG A 4 -5.27 14.45 0.40
N ASN A 5 -4.39 15.37 0.79
CA ASN A 5 -3.24 15.70 -0.03
C ASN A 5 -2.21 14.56 -0.02
N VAL A 6 -2.01 13.93 -1.18
CA VAL A 6 -0.98 12.91 -1.35
C VAL A 6 0.41 13.55 -1.33
N ARG A 7 1.25 13.08 -0.41
CA ARG A 7 2.66 13.44 -0.25
C ARG A 7 3.45 12.96 -1.47
N LYS A 8 4.34 13.79 -1.96
CA LYS A 8 5.12 13.52 -3.18
C LYS A 8 6.57 13.19 -2.84
N PHE A 9 7.27 12.54 -3.79
CA PHE A 9 8.68 12.21 -3.67
C PHE A 9 9.51 13.40 -3.16
N GLY A 10 10.41 13.12 -2.22
CA GLY A 10 11.17 14.15 -1.49
C GLY A 10 10.59 14.48 -0.12
N ASP A 11 9.30 14.21 0.13
CA ASP A 11 8.75 14.32 1.48
C ASP A 11 9.35 13.23 2.39
N PRO A 12 10.03 13.59 3.50
CA PRO A 12 10.69 12.62 4.37
C PRO A 12 9.72 11.64 5.03
N ILE A 13 8.42 11.94 5.08
CA ILE A 13 7.44 11.04 5.67
C ILE A 13 7.32 9.72 4.89
N LEU A 14 7.50 9.76 3.58
CA LEU A 14 7.46 8.59 2.70
C LEU A 14 8.62 7.61 2.96
N ARG A 15 9.63 8.03 3.74
CA ARG A 15 10.80 7.23 4.12
C ARG A 15 10.75 6.72 5.55
N LYS A 16 9.69 7.05 6.31
CA LYS A 16 9.57 6.66 7.71
C LYS A 16 8.80 5.34 7.84
N LYS A 17 9.26 4.49 8.76
CA LYS A 17 8.53 3.28 9.16
C LYS A 17 7.27 3.66 9.93
N CYS A 18 6.14 3.10 9.52
CA CYS A 18 4.85 3.32 10.14
C CYS A 18 4.71 2.56 11.46
N ARG A 19 3.88 3.09 12.36
CA ARG A 19 3.58 2.47 13.67
C ARG A 19 2.33 1.62 13.56
N GLU A 20 2.26 0.58 14.39
CA GLU A 20 1.05 -0.22 14.53
C GLU A 20 -0.15 0.64 14.95
N VAL A 21 -1.32 0.17 14.57
CA VAL A 21 -2.60 0.74 14.94
C VAL A 21 -3.10 -0.01 16.17
N ASP A 22 -3.12 0.66 17.32
CA ASP A 22 -3.54 0.04 18.58
C ASP A 22 -5.07 -0.04 18.75
N ASN A 23 -5.80 0.93 18.16
CA ASN A 23 -7.24 1.06 18.33
C ASN A 23 -7.90 1.49 17.01
N ILE A 24 -9.03 0.86 16.69
CA ILE A 24 -9.90 1.21 15.58
C ILE A 24 -11.02 2.08 16.13
N ASP A 25 -10.79 3.39 16.12
CA ASP A 25 -11.74 4.39 16.59
C ASP A 25 -12.40 5.14 15.43
N GLY A 26 -13.36 6.02 15.74
CA GLY A 26 -14.03 6.83 14.72
C GLY A 26 -13.08 7.72 13.88
N ARG A 27 -11.92 8.10 14.42
CA ARG A 27 -10.91 8.88 13.68
C ARG A 27 -10.21 8.01 12.64
N LEU A 28 -9.88 6.76 12.99
CA LEU A 28 -9.32 5.80 12.05
C LEU A 28 -10.32 5.45 10.95
N LEU A 29 -11.60 5.23 11.30
CA LEU A 29 -12.65 4.97 10.31
C LEU A 29 -12.82 6.15 9.35
N THR A 30 -12.79 7.38 9.86
CA THR A 30 -12.80 8.59 9.03
C THR A 30 -11.58 8.65 8.10
N LEU A 31 -10.39 8.32 8.61
CA LEU A 31 -9.17 8.27 7.80
C LEU A 31 -9.25 7.22 6.69
N ILE A 32 -9.71 6.01 6.99
CA ILE A 32 -9.89 4.92 6.01
C ILE A 32 -10.81 5.41 4.88
N ASN A 33 -11.93 6.01 5.25
CA ASN A 33 -12.91 6.55 4.33
C ASN A 33 -12.36 7.68 3.45
N ASP A 34 -11.66 8.65 4.05
CA ASP A 34 -10.99 9.72 3.30
C ASP A 34 -9.90 9.17 2.36
N MET A 35 -9.17 8.13 2.77
CA MET A 35 -8.17 7.47 1.93
C MET A 35 -8.81 6.71 0.77
N LYS A 36 -9.95 6.02 0.97
CA LYS A 36 -10.73 5.38 -0.11
C LYS A 36 -11.12 6.44 -1.16
N GLU A 37 -11.73 7.55 -0.73
CA GLU A 37 -12.10 8.64 -1.64
C GLU A 37 -10.89 9.24 -2.37
N THR A 38 -9.78 9.49 -1.66
CA THR A 38 -8.55 10.03 -2.25
C THR A 38 -7.93 9.08 -3.28
N MET A 39 -7.95 7.78 -3.01
CA MET A 39 -7.45 6.76 -3.93
C MET A 39 -8.25 6.75 -5.23
N TYR A 40 -9.60 6.76 -5.13
CA TYR A 40 -10.47 6.78 -6.31
C TYR A 40 -10.41 8.09 -7.09
N ASP A 41 -10.33 9.24 -6.41
CA ASP A 41 -10.20 10.56 -7.06
C ASP A 41 -8.93 10.69 -7.92
N LEU A 42 -7.89 9.91 -7.58
CA LEU A 42 -6.61 9.89 -8.28
C LEU A 42 -6.44 8.67 -9.19
N ASP A 43 -7.51 7.95 -9.50
CA ASP A 43 -7.52 6.72 -10.32
C ASP A 43 -6.49 5.68 -9.85
N GLY A 44 -6.25 5.61 -8.53
CA GLY A 44 -5.32 4.69 -7.91
C GLY A 44 -5.94 3.33 -7.59
N VAL A 45 -5.11 2.28 -7.62
CA VAL A 45 -5.49 0.92 -7.16
C VAL A 45 -5.04 0.62 -5.73
N GLY A 46 -4.24 1.50 -5.14
CA GLY A 46 -3.68 1.36 -3.80
C GLY A 46 -3.30 2.71 -3.18
N LEU A 47 -3.45 2.82 -1.86
CA LEU A 47 -3.02 3.98 -1.08
C LEU A 47 -2.68 3.62 0.37
N ALA A 48 -1.44 3.88 0.77
CA ALA A 48 -0.97 3.72 2.14
C ALA A 48 -1.06 5.03 2.95
N ALA A 49 -1.34 4.90 4.26
CA ALA A 49 -1.46 6.03 5.18
C ALA A 49 -0.26 7.02 5.18
N PRO A 50 1.02 6.61 5.06
CA PRO A 50 2.13 7.56 4.97
C PRO A 50 2.02 8.47 3.74
N GLN A 51 1.40 8.02 2.65
CA GLN A 51 1.19 8.82 1.45
C GLN A 51 0.20 9.97 1.69
N VAL A 52 -0.65 9.91 2.72
CA VAL A 52 -1.52 11.02 3.13
C VAL A 52 -1.01 11.73 4.39
N GLY A 53 0.25 11.49 4.76
CA GLY A 53 0.89 12.16 5.89
C GLY A 53 0.72 11.47 7.25
N ILE A 54 0.23 10.22 7.29
CA ILE A 54 -0.10 9.52 8.55
C ILE A 54 0.78 8.26 8.72
N LEU A 55 1.60 8.23 9.77
CA LEU A 55 2.51 7.10 10.07
C LEU A 55 1.81 5.96 10.82
N LYS A 56 0.80 5.37 10.20
CA LYS A 56 0.08 4.20 10.70
C LYS A 56 0.21 3.04 9.71
N ARG A 57 0.30 1.80 10.21
CA ARG A 57 0.30 0.58 9.41
C ARG A 57 -1.11 0.32 8.87
N LEU A 58 -1.48 1.09 7.86
CA LEU A 58 -2.78 1.08 7.20
C LEU A 58 -2.57 1.32 5.71
N PHE A 59 -3.14 0.47 4.87
CA PHE A 59 -3.30 0.73 3.45
C PHE A 59 -4.63 0.17 2.94
N ILE A 60 -5.03 0.66 1.77
CA ILE A 60 -6.24 0.25 1.06
C ILE A 60 -5.83 -0.18 -0.35
N ILE A 61 -6.47 -1.22 -0.86
CA ILE A 61 -6.31 -1.67 -2.24
C ILE A 61 -7.70 -1.89 -2.85
N ASP A 62 -7.89 -1.50 -4.10
CA ASP A 62 -9.03 -1.90 -4.92
C ASP A 62 -8.57 -2.11 -6.36
N ILE A 63 -8.67 -3.35 -6.84
CA ILE A 63 -8.32 -3.75 -8.21
C ILE A 63 -9.55 -3.93 -9.11
N GLY A 64 -10.71 -3.43 -8.69
CA GLY A 64 -12.00 -3.54 -9.40
C GLY A 64 -12.97 -4.54 -8.77
N GLU A 65 -12.60 -5.19 -7.66
CA GLU A 65 -13.45 -6.13 -6.91
C GLU A 65 -14.04 -5.51 -5.63
N GLY A 66 -13.70 -4.25 -5.35
CA GLY A 66 -14.09 -3.52 -4.15
C GLY A 66 -12.92 -3.30 -3.19
N PRO A 67 -13.03 -2.32 -2.29
CA PRO A 67 -11.92 -1.89 -1.46
C PRO A 67 -11.64 -2.88 -0.33
N LEU A 68 -10.40 -3.33 -0.25
CA LEU A 68 -9.85 -4.08 0.87
C LEU A 68 -9.05 -3.14 1.78
N VAL A 69 -9.33 -3.20 3.07
CA VAL A 69 -8.63 -2.41 4.10
C VAL A 69 -7.70 -3.32 4.87
N PHE A 70 -6.43 -2.92 4.95
CA PHE A 70 -5.38 -3.67 5.61
C PHE A 70 -4.79 -2.87 6.76
N ILE A 71 -5.19 -3.21 7.98
CA ILE A 71 -4.63 -2.64 9.21
C ILE A 71 -3.64 -3.63 9.81
N ASN A 72 -2.45 -3.15 10.19
CA ASN A 72 -1.37 -3.95 10.78
C ASN A 72 -1.00 -5.18 9.95
N ALA A 73 -1.05 -5.07 8.62
CA ALA A 73 -0.75 -6.20 7.75
C ALA A 73 0.65 -6.80 8.00
N GLU A 74 0.73 -8.11 7.81
CA GLU A 74 1.92 -8.94 7.85
C GLU A 74 1.90 -9.89 6.65
N ILE A 75 3.01 -9.94 5.89
CA ILE A 75 3.20 -10.93 4.82
C ILE A 75 3.71 -12.21 5.47
N LEU A 76 2.94 -13.30 5.35
CA LEU A 76 3.23 -14.60 5.94
C LEU A 76 4.05 -15.48 4.99
N GLU A 77 3.69 -15.45 3.71
CA GLU A 77 4.30 -16.29 2.69
C GLU A 77 4.35 -15.55 1.35
N THR A 78 5.37 -15.86 0.55
CA THR A 78 5.50 -15.35 -0.82
C THR A 78 6.06 -16.45 -1.71
N GLU A 79 5.53 -16.60 -2.92
CA GLU A 79 6.01 -17.58 -3.88
C GLU A 79 6.11 -16.98 -5.29
N GLY A 80 6.97 -17.58 -6.12
CA GLY A 80 7.11 -17.23 -7.51
C GLY A 80 7.73 -15.86 -7.75
N THR A 81 7.63 -15.39 -8.99
CA THR A 81 8.19 -14.11 -9.41
C THR A 81 7.42 -13.59 -10.62
N GLN A 82 7.15 -12.29 -10.61
CA GLN A 82 6.64 -11.50 -11.72
C GLN A 82 7.49 -10.22 -11.86
N ILE A 83 7.66 -9.76 -13.09
CA ILE A 83 8.27 -8.47 -13.43
C ILE A 83 7.25 -7.72 -14.25
N ASP A 84 6.89 -6.53 -13.81
CA ASP A 84 5.93 -5.67 -14.49
C ASP A 84 6.17 -4.21 -14.07
N GLU A 85 5.56 -3.29 -14.80
CA GLU A 85 5.64 -1.86 -14.54
C GLU A 85 4.82 -1.46 -13.29
N GLU A 86 5.45 -0.70 -12.38
CA GLU A 86 4.79 -0.08 -11.23
C GLU A 86 4.82 1.44 -11.37
N GLY A 87 3.67 2.08 -11.08
CA GLY A 87 3.57 3.51 -10.77
C GLY A 87 3.25 3.74 -9.29
N CYS A 88 3.19 5.01 -8.86
CA CYS A 88 2.79 5.35 -7.49
C CYS A 88 2.15 6.75 -7.44
N LEU A 89 1.07 6.92 -6.66
CA LEU A 89 0.43 8.23 -6.46
C LEU A 89 1.36 9.27 -5.82
N SER A 90 2.41 8.84 -5.13
CA SER A 90 3.45 9.71 -4.56
C SER A 90 4.54 10.11 -5.56
N LEU A 91 4.59 9.48 -6.73
CA LEU A 91 5.56 9.72 -7.81
C LEU A 91 4.82 9.86 -9.15
N PRO A 92 3.99 10.90 -9.33
CA PRO A 92 3.13 11.03 -10.50
C PRO A 92 3.95 11.12 -11.79
N GLY A 93 3.58 10.32 -12.80
CA GLY A 93 4.25 10.27 -14.10
C GLY A 93 5.51 9.41 -14.14
N GLU A 94 5.94 8.85 -13.02
CA GLU A 94 7.10 7.95 -12.94
C GLU A 94 6.63 6.50 -12.90
N THR A 95 7.22 5.67 -13.76
CA THR A 95 7.02 4.23 -13.77
C THR A 95 8.36 3.50 -13.84
N ALA A 96 8.41 2.26 -13.36
CA ALA A 96 9.57 1.40 -13.54
C ALA A 96 9.20 -0.09 -13.44
N GLU A 97 9.95 -0.94 -14.13
CA GLU A 97 9.83 -2.39 -13.96
C GLU A 97 10.32 -2.84 -12.58
N VAL A 98 9.43 -3.49 -11.83
CA VAL A 98 9.71 -3.98 -10.48
C VAL A 98 9.46 -5.47 -10.41
N LYS A 99 10.43 -6.19 -9.85
CA LYS A 99 10.32 -7.62 -9.56
C LYS A 99 9.56 -7.81 -8.24
N ARG A 100 8.45 -8.56 -8.27
CA ARG A 100 7.62 -8.92 -7.11
C ARG A 100 7.38 -10.44 -7.06
N PRO A 101 7.02 -11.02 -5.91
CA PRO A 101 6.45 -12.36 -5.87
C PRO A 101 5.18 -12.45 -6.73
N ASN A 102 4.93 -13.61 -7.34
CA ASN A 102 3.68 -13.81 -8.08
C ASN A 102 2.52 -14.14 -7.14
N TYR A 103 2.82 -14.72 -5.98
CA TYR A 103 1.88 -15.08 -4.93
C TYR A 103 2.28 -14.45 -3.60
N VAL A 104 1.29 -14.00 -2.83
CA VAL A 104 1.44 -13.48 -1.46
C VAL A 104 0.31 -14.02 -0.59
N LYS A 105 0.66 -14.57 0.56
CA LYS A 105 -0.26 -14.75 1.69
C LYS A 105 -0.02 -13.68 2.74
N ALA A 106 -1.06 -12.94 3.10
CA ALA A 106 -0.97 -11.88 4.10
C ALA A 106 -2.08 -11.99 5.15
N ARG A 107 -1.77 -11.55 6.37
CA ARG A 107 -2.71 -11.42 7.49
C ARG A 107 -2.86 -9.96 7.87
N ALA A 108 -4.07 -9.51 8.14
CA ALA A 108 -4.36 -8.14 8.57
C ALA A 108 -5.67 -8.04 9.37
N LEU A 109 -5.94 -6.88 9.95
CA LEU A 109 -7.26 -6.52 10.48
C LEU A 109 -8.03 -5.70 9.42
N ASN A 110 -9.34 -5.90 9.31
CA ASN A 110 -10.23 -5.07 8.51
C ASN A 110 -10.72 -3.82 9.29
N GLU A 111 -11.54 -2.96 8.68
CA GLU A 111 -12.09 -1.76 9.36
C GLU A 111 -12.99 -2.05 10.58
N LYS A 112 -13.43 -3.30 10.77
CA LYS A 112 -14.20 -3.73 11.95
C LYS A 112 -13.29 -4.28 13.05
N GLY A 113 -11.99 -4.41 12.80
CA GLY A 113 -11.04 -5.04 13.72
C GLY A 113 -11.06 -6.56 13.70
N GLU A 114 -11.68 -7.15 12.68
CA GLU A 114 -11.68 -8.60 12.49
C GLU A 114 -10.41 -9.01 11.73
N GLU A 115 -9.71 -10.01 12.25
CA GLU A 115 -8.55 -10.59 11.58
C GLU A 115 -8.99 -11.40 10.37
N PHE A 116 -8.25 -11.24 9.27
CA PHE A 116 -8.42 -12.04 8.07
C PHE A 116 -7.06 -12.41 7.48
N GLU A 117 -7.03 -13.54 6.78
CA GLU A 117 -5.95 -13.91 5.87
C GLU A 117 -6.43 -13.81 4.44
N ILE A 118 -5.54 -13.38 3.55
CA ILE A 118 -5.79 -13.32 2.11
C ILE A 118 -4.62 -13.97 1.36
N GLU A 119 -4.97 -14.74 0.35
CA GLU A 119 -4.05 -15.28 -0.63
C GLU A 119 -4.30 -14.53 -1.94
N ALA A 120 -3.24 -13.96 -2.51
CA ALA A 120 -3.32 -13.07 -3.65
C ALA A 120 -2.28 -13.47 -4.69
N GLU A 121 -2.64 -13.32 -5.95
CA GLU A 121 -1.76 -13.53 -7.10
C GLU A 121 -1.69 -12.28 -7.99
N GLU A 122 -0.74 -12.28 -8.91
CA GLU A 122 -0.62 -11.29 -10.00
C GLU A 122 -0.72 -9.84 -9.50
N LEU A 123 -1.69 -9.07 -10.01
CA LEU A 123 -1.85 -7.65 -9.70
C LEU A 123 -2.14 -7.40 -8.22
N LEU A 124 -2.96 -8.24 -7.58
CA LEU A 124 -3.28 -8.07 -6.16
C LEU A 124 -2.05 -8.34 -5.28
N ALA A 125 -1.28 -9.39 -5.60
CA ALA A 125 -0.01 -9.68 -4.91
C ALA A 125 0.99 -8.52 -5.03
N ARG A 126 1.08 -7.92 -6.23
CA ARG A 126 1.90 -6.75 -6.49
C ARG A 126 1.45 -5.53 -5.68
N ALA A 127 0.15 -5.23 -5.69
CA ALA A 127 -0.42 -4.12 -4.95
C ALA A 127 -0.17 -4.27 -3.44
N ILE A 128 -0.40 -5.46 -2.87
CA ILE A 128 -0.11 -5.74 -1.44
C ILE A 128 1.37 -5.49 -1.14
N CYS A 129 2.28 -5.98 -1.97
CA CYS A 129 3.71 -5.76 -1.78
C CYS A 129 4.09 -4.27 -1.86
N HIS A 130 3.49 -3.53 -2.79
CA HIS A 130 3.75 -2.10 -2.97
C HIS A 130 3.28 -1.29 -1.76
N GLU A 131 2.05 -1.49 -1.32
CA GLU A 131 1.51 -0.76 -0.18
C GLU A 131 2.18 -1.15 1.14
N TYR A 132 2.55 -2.43 1.29
CA TYR A 132 3.33 -2.90 2.42
C TYR A 132 4.72 -2.24 2.50
N ASP A 133 5.36 -1.96 1.36
CA ASP A 133 6.63 -1.24 1.32
C ASP A 133 6.51 0.19 1.83
N HIS A 134 5.42 0.88 1.49
CA HIS A 134 5.14 2.21 2.01
C HIS A 134 5.10 2.22 3.53
N LEU A 135 4.52 1.19 4.16
CA LEU A 135 4.51 1.06 5.62
C LEU A 135 5.92 0.93 6.22
N ASN A 136 6.89 0.51 5.42
CA ASN A 136 8.29 0.35 5.81
C ASN A 136 9.20 1.48 5.30
N GLY A 137 8.65 2.53 4.70
CA GLY A 137 9.41 3.65 4.14
C GLY A 137 10.17 3.32 2.85
N THR A 138 9.82 2.22 2.19
CA THR A 138 10.39 1.78 0.91
C THR A 138 9.49 2.25 -0.22
N LEU A 139 10.09 2.72 -1.31
CA LEU A 139 9.39 3.09 -2.54
C LEU A 139 9.75 2.12 -3.66
N PHE A 140 8.87 1.97 -4.65
CA PHE A 140 9.11 1.06 -5.78
C PHE A 140 10.43 1.37 -6.53
N THR A 141 10.82 2.66 -6.59
CA THR A 141 12.08 3.10 -7.20
C THR A 141 13.34 2.54 -6.51
N ASP A 142 13.27 2.21 -5.22
CA ASP A 142 14.39 1.57 -4.52
C ASP A 142 14.55 0.10 -4.95
N ARG A 143 13.46 -0.54 -5.38
CA ARG A 143 13.46 -1.91 -5.91
C ARG A 143 13.85 -1.94 -7.38
N ALA A 144 13.33 -1.01 -8.18
CA ALA A 144 13.70 -0.87 -9.60
C ALA A 144 15.22 -0.69 -9.78
N LYS A 145 15.87 0.13 -8.94
CA LYS A 145 17.33 0.34 -8.99
C LYS A 145 18.16 -0.93 -8.71
N LYS A 146 17.59 -1.94 -8.04
CA LYS A 146 18.27 -3.23 -7.81
C LYS A 146 18.25 -4.14 -9.03
N ASN A 147 17.32 -3.93 -9.96
CA ASN A 147 17.22 -4.72 -11.20
C ASN A 147 18.22 -4.27 -12.29
N GLY A 148 18.86 -3.10 -12.14
CA GLY A 148 19.80 -2.51 -13.12
C GLY A 148 21.29 -2.74 -12.84
N ARG A 149 21.66 -3.72 -12.02
CA ARG A 149 23.05 -4.15 -11.84
C ARG A 149 23.16 -5.66 -11.97
N SER A 150 23.36 -6.11 -13.20
CA SER A 150 24.12 -7.32 -13.53
C SER A 150 25.20 -6.92 -14.53
#